data_AF-A0A9E1JY01-F1
#
_entry.id   AF-A0A9E1JY01-F1
#
_cell.length_a   1.000
_cell.length_b   1.000
_cell.length_c   1.000
_cell.angle_alpha   90.00
_cell.angle_beta   90.00
_cell.angle_gamma   90.00
#
_symmetry.space_group_name_H-M   'P 1'
#
loop_
_entity.id
_entity.type
_entity.pdbx_description
1 polymer ?
#
loop_
_entity_poly.entity_id
_entity_poly.type
_entity_poly.pdbx_seq_one_letter_code
_entity_poly.pdbx_strand_id
1 'polypeptide(L)' 'EKSGVDVVCVFVPTTPNPTSGLIIMVPQSDVIELDMSVEDGLKMIISLGVVVPGEQLEEIQKID' A
#
# COMPACT_ATOMS: atom_id res chain seq x y z
N GLU A 1 2.66 -27.36 14.28
CA GLU A 1 2.22 -26.37 15.27
C GLU A 1 1.75 -25.13 14.51
N LYS A 2 0.51 -24.68 14.71
CA LYS A 2 0.05 -23.40 14.15
C LYS A 2 0.51 -22.34 15.14
N SER A 3 1.44 -21.47 14.76
CA SER A 3 1.65 -20.21 15.48
C SER A 3 0.27 -19.56 15.59
N GLY A 4 -0.27 -19.39 16.80
CA GLY A 4 -1.64 -18.90 17.03
C GLY A 4 -1.85 -17.42 16.70
N VAL A 5 -1.15 -16.93 15.67
CA VAL A 5 -1.12 -15.54 15.24
C VAL A 5 -1.83 -15.48 13.89
N ASP A 6 -2.88 -14.69 13.82
CA ASP A 6 -3.58 -14.41 12.57
C ASP A 6 -2.66 -13.59 11.66
N VAL A 7 -2.45 -14.10 10.45
CA VAL A 7 -1.56 -13.51 9.46
C VAL A 7 -2.33 -13.15 8.19
N VAL A 8 -1.90 -12.08 7.53
CA VAL A 8 -2.41 -11.67 6.22
C VAL A 8 -1.31 -11.80 5.17
N CYS A 9 -1.74 -12.07 3.94
CA CYS A 9 -0.88 -12.20 2.78
C CYS A 9 -0.73 -10.83 2.10
N VAL A 10 0.47 -10.26 2.11
CA VAL A 10 0.75 -8.94 1.52
C VAL A 10 1.58 -9.13 0.25
N PHE A 11 1.07 -8.58 -0.85
CA PHE A 11 1.82 -8.49 -2.09
C PHE A 11 2.62 -7.17 -2.11
N VAL A 12 3.93 -7.28 -2.27
CA VAL A 12 4.85 -6.14 -2.40
C VAL A 12 5.33 -6.08 -3.85
N PRO A 13 4.71 -5.23 -4.69
CA PRO A 13 5.08 -5.11 -6.09
C PRO A 13 6.42 -4.39 -6.27
N THR A 14 7.05 -4.62 -7.42
CA THR A 14 8.20 -3.83 -7.85
C THR A 14 7.71 -2.65 -8.69
N THR A 15 8.19 -1.45 -8.40
CA THR A 15 7.91 -0.27 -9.23
C THR A 15 8.84 -0.22 -10.44
N PRO A 16 8.39 0.24 -11.62
CA PRO A 16 7.05 0.75 -11.96
C PRO A 16 6.09 -0.34 -12.48
N ASN A 17 6.55 -1.58 -12.65
CA ASN A 17 5.75 -2.68 -13.21
C ASN A 17 5.19 -3.59 -12.09
N PRO A 18 3.92 -3.44 -11.70
CA PRO A 18 3.35 -4.13 -10.54
C PRO A 18 3.03 -5.60 -10.79
N THR A 19 3.43 -6.15 -11.95
CA THR A 19 3.24 -7.57 -12.29
C THR A 19 4.23 -8.46 -11.54
N SER A 20 5.41 -7.93 -11.19
CA SER A 20 6.43 -8.65 -10.42
C SER A 20 6.51 -8.13 -8.99
N GLY A 21 6.96 -8.98 -8.08
CA GLY A 21 7.04 -8.64 -6.67
C GLY A 21 7.25 -9.87 -5.81
N LEU A 22 7.07 -9.67 -4.51
CA LEU A 22 7.16 -10.71 -3.50
C LEU A 22 5.86 -10.79 -2.71
N ILE A 23 5.57 -11.98 -2.19
CA ILE A 23 4.45 -12.22 -1.30
C ILE A 23 5.04 -12.53 0.08
N ILE A 24 4.60 -11.79 1.10
CA ILE A 24 4.99 -11.98 2.50
C ILE A 24 3.77 -12.25 3.36
N MET A 25 3.96 -13.05 4.41
CA MET A 25 2.97 -13.22 5.47
C MET A 25 3.37 -12.33 6.64
N VAL A 26 2.46 -11.48 7.08
CA VAL A 26 2.67 -10.58 8.22
C VAL A 26 1.55 -10.74 9.25
N PRO A 27 1.82 -10.61 10.56
CA PRO A 27 0.78 -10.58 11.57
C PRO A 27 -0.26 -9.49 11.28
N GLN A 28 -1.54 -9.80 11.39
CA GLN A 28 -2.60 -8.82 11.16
C GLN A 28 -2.50 -7.62 12.11
N SER A 29 -1.94 -7.81 13.32
CA SER A 29 -1.69 -6.74 14.29
C SER A 29 -0.71 -5.67 13.82
N ASP A 30 0.13 -5.98 12.83
CA ASP A 30 1.20 -5.10 12.35
C ASP A 30 0.77 -4.35 11.07
N VAL A 31 -0.46 -4.53 10.62
CA VAL A 31 -1.00 -3.95 9.39
C VAL A 31 -1.95 -2.80 9.72
N ILE A 32 -1.75 -1.68 9.04
CA ILE A 32 -2.65 -0.51 9.09
C ILE A 32 -3.41 -0.46 7.77
N GLU A 33 -4.73 -0.63 7.82
CA GLU A 33 -5.60 -0.49 6.65
C GLU A 33 -5.73 0.98 6.27
N LEU A 34 -5.59 1.27 4.98
CA LEU A 34 -5.73 2.63 4.43
C LEU A 34 -7.14 2.81 3.84
N ASP A 35 -7.72 3.98 4.04
CA ASP A 35 -9.02 4.34 3.46
C ASP A 35 -8.86 4.73 1.99
N MET A 36 -8.64 3.73 1.14
CA MET A 36 -8.42 3.93 -0.29
C MET A 36 -8.79 2.71 -1.12
N SER A 37 -9.05 2.94 -2.42
CA SER A 37 -9.24 1.83 -3.36
C SER A 37 -7.90 1.16 -3.72
N VAL A 38 -7.95 -0.13 -4.06
CA VAL A 38 -6.77 -0.88 -4.54
C VAL A 38 -6.23 -0.26 -5.82
N GLU A 39 -7.11 0.23 -6.71
CA GLU A 39 -6.72 0.90 -7.95
C GLU A 39 -5.88 2.15 -7.68
N ASP A 40 -6.29 2.94 -6.70
CA ASP A 40 -5.61 4.16 -6.28
C ASP A 40 -4.26 3.86 -5.62
N GLY A 41 -4.17 2.76 -4.85
CA GLY A 41 -2.90 2.28 -4.29
C GLY A 41 -1.93 1.88 -5.39
N LEU A 42 -2.44 1.21 -6.42
CA LEU A 42 -1.64 0.82 -7.57
C LEU A 42 -1.14 2.03 -8.37
N LYS A 43 -1.97 3.08 -8.54
CA LYS A 43 -1.55 4.34 -9.17
C LYS A 43 -0.41 5.01 -8.41
N MET A 44 -0.46 5.05 -7.07
CA MET A 44 0.66 5.56 -6.25
C MET A 44 1.95 4.80 -6.52
N ILE A 45 1.89 3.47 -6.49
CA ILE A 45 3.05 2.59 -6.68
C ILE A 45 3.66 2.79 -8.07
N ILE A 46 2.85 2.74 -9.14
CA ILE A 46 3.33 2.89 -10.52
C ILE A 46 3.92 4.29 -10.75
N SER A 47 3.31 5.33 -10.18
CA SER A 47 3.73 6.72 -10.34
C SER A 47 4.90 7.14 -9.44
N LEU A 48 5.47 6.22 -8.65
CA LEU A 48 6.50 6.52 -7.67
C LEU A 48 6.05 7.58 -6.64
N GLY A 49 4.77 7.59 -6.30
CA GLY A 49 4.18 8.53 -5.33
C GLY A 49 3.80 9.90 -5.91
N VAL A 50 3.91 10.11 -7.23
CA VAL A 50 3.49 11.37 -7.87
C VAL A 50 1.96 11.51 -7.89
N VAL A 51 1.24 10.41 -8.00
CA VAL A 51 -0.23 10.38 -7.99
C VAL A 51 -0.70 9.89 -6.62
N VAL A 52 -1.05 10.81 -5.72
CA VAL A 52 -1.61 10.48 -4.40
C VAL A 52 -3.15 10.60 -4.46
N PRO A 53 -3.89 9.53 -4.14
CA PRO A 53 -5.34 9.51 -4.10
C PRO A 53 -5.88 10.08 -2.78
N GLY A 54 -7.02 10.78 -2.84
CA GLY A 54 -7.64 11.43 -1.69
C GLY A 54 -7.23 12.90 -1.50
N GLU A 55 -8.00 13.64 -0.69
CA GLU A 55 -7.89 15.09 -0.43
C GLU A 55 -6.55 15.55 0.20
N GLN A 56 -5.61 14.63 0.46
CA GLN A 56 -4.29 14.93 1.05
C GLN A 56 -3.38 15.78 0.14
N LEU A 57 -3.67 15.87 -1.16
CA LEU A 57 -3.01 16.84 -2.05
C LEU A 57 -3.32 18.28 -1.67
N GLU A 58 -4.50 18.58 -1.10
CA GLU A 58 -4.82 19.95 -0.68
C GLU A 58 -4.04 20.40 0.56
N GLU A 59 -3.72 19.50 1.49
CA GLU A 59 -2.98 19.88 2.71
C GLU A 59 -1.49 20.04 2.45
N ILE A 60 -0.90 19.22 1.58
CA ILE A 60 0.53 19.30 1.23
C ILE A 60 0.82 20.54 0.36
N GLN A 61 -0.13 20.97 -0.49
CA GLN A 61 0.01 22.18 -1.31
C GLN A 61 -0.27 23.50 -0.57
N LYS A 62 -0.81 23.46 0.66
CA LYS A 62 -1.07 24.66 1.51
C LYS A 62 0.12 25.02 2.40
N ILE A 63 1.24 24.29 2.32
CA ILE A 63 2.47 24.56 3.08
C ILE A 63 3.43 25.52 2.33
N ASP A 64 3.06 25.97 1.12
CA ASP A 64 3.69 27.11 0.43
C ASP A 64 2.98 28.44 0.74
#